data_AF-A0A2A6PUI8-F1
#
_entry.id   AF-A0A2A6PUI8-F1
#
_cell.length_a   1.000
_cell.length_b   1.000
_cell.length_c   1.000
_cell.angle_alpha   90.00
_cell.angle_beta   90.00
_cell.angle_gamma   90.00
#
_symmetry.space_group_name_H-M   'P 1'
#
loop_
_entity.id
_entity.type
_entity.pdbx_description
1 polymer ?
#
loop_
_entity_poly.entity_id
_entity_poly.type
_entity_poly.pdbx_seq_one_letter_code
_entity_poly.pdbx_strand_id
1 'polypeptide(L)'
;MHVPTQVRVAEAPSPGKPVSGGIAAQTTPPPPAAPKPFDIDREVAEALNRSTAEALAVYETDIATTRSIEQSKLAPDAKREKLALLRPALECHASEARNLADANVEWQQRHLRKAWDAKHEAAEASKRALETAMRARHTVTMGTPRADAYIRSTYDERVRTGTRRQQTSDAYDEAQRHASQAHQLQLRVYHHLGVKPPPLPLD
;
A
#
# COMPACT_ATOMS: atom_id res chain seq x y z
N MET A 1 5.66 3.15 -49.83
CA MET A 1 6.82 2.86 -50.71
C MET A 1 8.09 3.11 -49.94
N HIS A 2 9.10 2.27 -50.15
CA HIS A 2 10.29 2.12 -49.31
C HIS A 2 11.16 3.37 -49.25
N VAL A 3 11.71 3.66 -48.07
CA VAL A 3 12.90 4.51 -47.91
C VAL A 3 14.05 3.57 -47.48
N PRO A 4 15.15 3.51 -48.24
CA PRO A 4 16.16 2.48 -48.07
C PRO A 4 17.13 2.79 -46.93
N THR A 5 17.34 1.76 -46.11
CA THR A 5 18.44 1.59 -45.16
C THR A 5 19.78 1.71 -45.88
N GLN A 6 20.66 2.62 -45.43
CA GLN A 6 22.10 2.48 -45.67
C GLN A 6 22.78 2.18 -44.34
N VAL A 7 23.07 0.89 -44.16
CA VAL A 7 24.06 0.38 -43.23
C VAL A 7 25.42 0.90 -43.67
N ARG A 8 26.09 1.72 -42.85
CA ARG A 8 27.53 1.94 -42.97
C ARG A 8 28.26 1.17 -41.87
N VAL A 9 28.77 0.03 -42.32
CA VAL A 9 29.99 -0.70 -41.93
C VAL A 9 30.68 -0.21 -40.66
N ALA A 10 30.74 -1.12 -39.67
CA ALA A 10 31.63 -1.04 -38.53
C ALA A 10 33.09 -1.18 -38.99
N GLU A 11 33.90 -0.16 -38.76
CA GLU A 11 35.35 -0.27 -38.68
C GLU A 11 35.76 -0.16 -37.20
N ALA A 12 36.54 -1.13 -36.74
CA ALA A 12 37.31 -1.07 -35.51
C ALA A 12 38.71 -1.62 -35.81
N PRO A 13 39.73 -1.34 -34.99
CA PRO A 13 40.23 -0.05 -34.54
C PRO A 13 41.68 0.15 -35.05
N SER A 14 42.27 1.34 -34.87
CA SER A 14 43.75 1.48 -34.91
C SER A 14 44.26 2.21 -33.67
N PRO A 15 45.36 1.73 -33.07
CA PRO A 15 45.84 2.16 -31.76
C PRO A 15 46.81 3.34 -31.92
N GLY A 16 46.50 4.48 -31.33
CA GLY A 16 47.48 5.55 -31.29
C GLY A 16 46.91 6.90 -30.87
N LYS A 17 47.37 7.34 -29.69
CA LYS A 17 47.27 8.67 -29.07
C LYS A 17 46.05 8.91 -28.17
N PRO A 18 46.25 9.10 -26.86
CA PRO A 18 45.22 9.70 -26.01
C PRO A 18 45.15 11.19 -26.33
N VAL A 19 44.04 11.64 -26.90
CA VAL A 19 43.69 13.06 -26.92
C VAL A 19 43.04 13.37 -25.58
N SER A 20 43.74 14.15 -24.76
CA SER A 20 43.23 14.73 -23.53
C SER A 20 42.13 15.74 -23.90
N GLY A 21 40.87 15.28 -23.84
CA GLY A 21 39.68 16.11 -23.97
C GLY A 21 38.81 15.89 -22.74
N GLY A 22 38.83 16.85 -21.81
CA GLY A 22 38.02 16.82 -20.60
C GLY A 22 36.54 16.74 -20.94
N ILE A 23 35.92 15.60 -20.60
CA ILE A 23 34.46 15.46 -20.62
C ILE A 23 33.98 16.08 -19.31
N ALA A 24 33.32 17.23 -19.40
CA ALA A 24 32.51 17.74 -18.30
C ALA A 24 31.50 16.65 -17.93
N ALA A 25 31.64 16.10 -16.71
CA ALA A 25 30.67 15.18 -16.16
C ALA A 25 29.34 15.94 -16.07
N GLN A 26 28.41 15.65 -16.98
CA GLN A 26 27.00 15.98 -16.74
C GLN A 26 26.57 15.14 -15.55
N THR A 27 26.54 15.77 -14.37
CA THR A 27 25.89 15.21 -13.20
C THR A 27 24.40 15.20 -13.49
N THR A 28 23.92 14.11 -14.09
CA THR A 28 22.51 13.78 -14.07
C THR A 28 22.08 13.75 -12.60
N PRO A 29 21.02 14.48 -12.21
CA PRO A 29 20.50 14.35 -10.86
C PRO A 29 20.22 12.87 -10.59
N PRO A 30 20.57 12.36 -9.39
CA PRO A 30 20.29 10.97 -9.08
C PRO A 30 18.80 10.70 -9.32
N PRO A 31 18.42 9.53 -9.89
CA PRO A 31 17.03 9.19 -10.06
C PRO A 31 16.30 9.33 -8.72
N PRO A 32 15.02 9.76 -8.72
CA PRO A 32 14.26 9.85 -7.48
C PRO A 32 14.38 8.54 -6.72
N ALA A 33 14.68 8.63 -5.43
CA ALA A 33 14.81 7.44 -4.58
C ALA A 33 13.54 6.60 -4.75
N ALA A 34 13.71 5.29 -4.96
CA ALA A 34 12.57 4.39 -5.05
C ALA A 34 11.67 4.61 -3.82
N PRO A 35 10.34 4.75 -4.01
CA PRO A 35 9.44 4.95 -2.89
C PRO A 35 9.64 3.82 -1.87
N LYS A 36 9.58 4.15 -0.58
CA LYS A 36 9.77 3.13 0.44
C LYS A 36 8.65 2.09 0.28
N PRO A 37 8.91 0.80 0.54
CA PRO A 37 7.90 -0.25 0.37
C PRO A 37 6.56 0.05 1.08
N PHE A 38 6.61 0.77 2.21
CA PHE A 38 5.42 1.19 2.97
C PHE A 38 4.56 2.24 2.24
N ASP A 39 5.15 3.11 1.41
CA ASP A 39 4.41 4.13 0.68
C ASP A 39 3.52 3.50 -0.41
N ILE A 40 4.03 2.44 -1.06
CA ILE A 40 3.29 1.70 -2.11
C ILE A 40 2.10 0.97 -1.51
N ASP A 41 2.30 0.26 -0.41
CA ASP A 41 1.20 -0.46 0.25
C ASP A 41 0.12 0.51 0.75
N ARG A 42 0.49 1.67 1.30
CA ARG A 42 -0.49 2.68 1.71
C ARG A 42 -1.30 3.22 0.52
N GLU A 43 -0.65 3.57 -0.58
CA GLU A 43 -1.34 4.07 -1.77
C GLU A 43 -2.32 3.03 -2.33
N VAL A 44 -1.93 1.75 -2.33
CA VAL A 44 -2.83 0.65 -2.71
C VAL A 44 -4.00 0.52 -1.72
N ALA A 45 -3.74 0.64 -0.41
CA ALA A 45 -4.77 0.59 0.63
C ALA A 45 -5.83 1.69 0.44
N GLU A 46 -5.39 2.92 0.17
CA GLU A 46 -6.27 4.05 -0.09
C GLU A 46 -7.03 3.90 -1.41
N ALA A 47 -6.35 3.46 -2.47
CA ALA A 47 -6.98 3.23 -3.77
C ALA A 47 -8.07 2.16 -3.69
N LEU A 48 -7.82 1.04 -3.00
CA LEU A 48 -8.82 -0.01 -2.80
C LEU A 48 -10.03 0.50 -2.01
N ASN A 49 -9.81 1.23 -0.91
CA ASN A 49 -10.91 1.84 -0.16
C ASN A 49 -11.74 2.80 -1.01
N ARG A 50 -11.09 3.59 -1.87
CA ARG A 50 -11.75 4.50 -2.79
C ARG A 50 -12.57 3.75 -3.84
N SER A 51 -11.98 2.79 -4.53
CA SER A 51 -12.68 1.99 -5.55
C SER A 51 -13.86 1.22 -4.98
N THR A 52 -13.73 0.64 -3.78
CA THR A 52 -14.84 -0.01 -3.09
C THR A 52 -15.96 0.99 -2.76
N ALA A 53 -15.62 2.18 -2.28
CA ALA A 53 -16.60 3.22 -1.97
C ALA A 53 -17.32 3.75 -3.22
N GLU A 54 -16.60 3.92 -4.33
CA GLU A 54 -17.16 4.33 -5.62
C GLU A 54 -18.13 3.26 -6.16
N ALA A 55 -17.73 1.98 -6.17
CA ALA A 55 -18.60 0.89 -6.59
C ALA A 55 -19.86 0.78 -5.71
N LEU A 56 -19.72 0.96 -4.39
CA LEU A 56 -20.84 1.01 -3.47
C LEU A 56 -21.78 2.19 -3.78
N ALA A 57 -21.24 3.38 -4.08
CA ALA A 57 -22.06 4.56 -4.40
C ALA A 57 -22.88 4.37 -5.69
N VAL A 58 -22.30 3.73 -6.71
CA VAL A 58 -23.01 3.36 -7.93
C VAL A 58 -24.16 2.38 -7.59
N TYR A 59 -23.87 1.33 -6.83
CA TYR A 59 -24.90 0.37 -6.42
C TYR A 59 -26.01 1.01 -5.56
N GLU A 60 -25.67 1.91 -4.63
CA GLU A 60 -26.64 2.67 -3.82
C GLU A 60 -27.56 3.54 -4.69
N THR A 61 -27.03 4.09 -5.80
CA THR A 61 -27.82 4.85 -6.77
C THR A 61 -28.83 3.97 -7.50
N ASP A 62 -28.45 2.75 -7.87
CA ASP A 62 -29.37 1.80 -8.50
C ASP A 62 -30.46 1.34 -7.54
N ILE A 63 -30.14 1.09 -6.27
CA ILE A 63 -31.11 0.77 -5.22
C ILE A 63 -32.10 1.93 -5.05
N ALA A 64 -31.60 3.17 -4.98
CA ALA A 64 -32.45 4.35 -4.85
C ALA A 64 -33.38 4.50 -6.05
N THR A 65 -32.88 4.25 -7.27
CA THR A 65 -33.66 4.29 -8.51
C THR A 65 -34.75 3.21 -8.51
N THR A 66 -34.41 1.99 -8.07
CA THR A 66 -35.35 0.87 -7.92
C THR A 66 -36.48 1.24 -6.97
N ARG A 67 -36.16 1.74 -5.77
CA ARG A 67 -37.15 2.20 -4.77
C ARG A 67 -38.03 3.33 -5.31
N SER A 68 -37.46 4.26 -6.07
CA SER A 68 -38.20 5.36 -6.69
C SER A 68 -39.24 4.84 -7.70
N ILE A 69 -38.88 3.86 -8.53
CA ILE A 69 -39.80 3.23 -9.48
C ILE A 69 -40.92 2.49 -8.75
N GLU A 70 -40.59 1.73 -7.70
CA GLU A 70 -41.58 1.03 -6.88
C GLU A 70 -42.59 1.97 -6.24
N GLN A 71 -42.13 3.11 -5.72
CA GLN A 71 -42.95 4.14 -5.08
C GLN A 71 -43.68 5.07 -6.06
N SER A 72 -43.32 5.04 -7.35
CA SER A 72 -43.94 5.89 -8.36
C SER A 72 -45.42 5.57 -8.58
N LYS A 73 -46.14 6.50 -9.22
CA LYS A 73 -47.54 6.32 -9.64
C LYS A 73 -47.70 5.59 -10.99
N LEU A 74 -46.64 4.94 -11.49
CA LEU A 74 -46.69 4.19 -12.74
C LEU A 74 -47.66 3.01 -12.64
N ALA A 75 -48.27 2.64 -13.78
CA ALA A 75 -49.05 1.41 -13.88
C ALA A 75 -48.18 0.19 -13.51
N PRO A 76 -48.76 -0.89 -12.93
CA PRO A 76 -47.99 -2.06 -12.52
C PRO A 76 -47.09 -2.65 -13.61
N ASP A 77 -47.57 -2.73 -14.85
CA ASP A 77 -46.80 -3.28 -15.95
C ASP A 77 -45.67 -2.35 -16.40
N ALA A 78 -45.89 -1.03 -16.38
CA ALA A 78 -44.84 -0.04 -16.65
C ALA A 78 -43.74 -0.04 -15.56
N LYS A 79 -44.10 -0.34 -14.28
CA LYS A 79 -43.10 -0.56 -13.23
C LYS A 79 -42.27 -1.81 -13.52
N ARG A 80 -42.93 -2.92 -13.85
CA ARG A 80 -42.26 -4.20 -14.16
C ARG A 80 -41.29 -4.05 -15.32
N GLU A 81 -41.68 -3.37 -16.39
CA GLU A 81 -40.82 -3.11 -17.54
C GLU A 81 -39.58 -2.31 -17.16
N LYS A 82 -39.74 -1.19 -16.44
CA LYS A 82 -38.60 -0.37 -15.99
C LYS A 82 -37.68 -1.12 -15.03
N LEU A 83 -38.23 -1.88 -14.10
CA LEU A 83 -37.43 -2.70 -13.18
C LEU A 83 -36.69 -3.82 -13.92
N ALA A 84 -37.30 -4.41 -14.94
CA ALA A 84 -36.64 -5.42 -15.77
C ALA A 84 -35.46 -4.82 -16.56
N LEU A 85 -35.58 -3.58 -17.03
CA LEU A 85 -34.48 -2.88 -17.72
C LEU A 85 -33.30 -2.55 -16.78
N LEU A 86 -33.57 -2.26 -15.50
CA LEU A 86 -32.53 -1.94 -14.51
C LEU A 86 -31.87 -3.18 -13.89
N ARG A 87 -32.56 -4.32 -13.88
CA ARG A 87 -32.08 -5.54 -13.22
C ARG A 87 -30.65 -5.95 -13.62
N PRO A 88 -30.25 -5.96 -14.91
CA PRO A 88 -28.89 -6.35 -15.28
C PRO A 88 -27.81 -5.42 -14.72
N ALA A 89 -28.06 -4.10 -14.71
CA ALA A 89 -27.12 -3.12 -14.15
C ALA A 89 -27.01 -3.29 -12.63
N LEU A 90 -28.14 -3.45 -11.94
CA LEU A 90 -28.20 -3.67 -10.49
C LEU A 90 -27.40 -4.94 -10.09
N GLU A 91 -27.58 -6.05 -10.81
CA GLU A 91 -26.86 -7.31 -10.56
C GLU A 91 -25.36 -7.17 -10.81
N CYS A 92 -24.98 -6.42 -11.86
CA CYS A 92 -23.59 -6.15 -12.20
C CYS A 92 -22.90 -5.32 -11.11
N HIS A 93 -23.46 -4.16 -10.76
CA HIS A 93 -22.89 -3.27 -9.74
C HIS A 93 -22.93 -3.88 -8.33
N ALA A 94 -23.96 -4.67 -8.00
CA ALA A 94 -24.01 -5.46 -6.77
C ALA A 94 -22.83 -6.44 -6.67
N SER A 95 -22.57 -7.17 -7.76
CA SER A 95 -21.47 -8.14 -7.82
C SER A 95 -20.12 -7.46 -7.76
N GLU A 96 -19.95 -6.34 -8.45
CA GLU A 96 -18.72 -5.53 -8.43
C GLU A 96 -18.44 -4.97 -7.03
N ALA A 97 -19.42 -4.32 -6.40
CA ALA A 97 -19.29 -3.77 -5.06
C ALA A 97 -18.94 -4.86 -4.04
N ARG A 98 -19.54 -6.06 -4.16
CA ARG A 98 -19.22 -7.21 -3.30
C ARG A 98 -17.78 -7.69 -3.52
N ASN A 99 -17.40 -7.94 -4.76
CA ASN A 99 -16.08 -8.47 -5.08
C ASN A 99 -14.97 -7.50 -4.65
N LEU A 100 -15.17 -6.19 -4.86
CA LEU A 100 -14.23 -5.17 -4.40
C LEU A 100 -14.18 -5.06 -2.89
N ALA A 101 -15.31 -5.17 -2.19
CA ALA A 101 -15.33 -5.14 -0.73
C ALA A 101 -14.59 -6.33 -0.12
N ASP A 102 -14.81 -7.53 -0.64
CA ASP A 102 -14.15 -8.75 -0.18
C ASP A 102 -12.64 -8.70 -0.45
N ALA A 103 -12.24 -8.33 -1.67
CA ALA A 103 -10.84 -8.18 -2.04
C ALA A 103 -10.14 -7.09 -1.20
N ASN A 104 -10.82 -5.98 -0.93
CA ASN A 104 -10.28 -4.91 -0.08
C ASN A 104 -10.05 -5.41 1.35
N VAL A 105 -11.04 -6.05 1.99
CA VAL A 105 -10.86 -6.59 3.35
C VAL A 105 -9.71 -7.61 3.41
N GLU A 106 -9.66 -8.55 2.45
CA GLU A 106 -8.61 -9.56 2.41
C GLU A 106 -7.20 -8.93 2.25
N TRP A 107 -7.08 -7.92 1.39
CA TRP A 107 -5.82 -7.23 1.18
C TRP A 107 -5.41 -6.44 2.43
N GLN A 108 -6.33 -5.66 3.03
CA GLN A 108 -6.03 -4.83 4.20
C GLN A 108 -5.63 -5.67 5.41
N GLN A 109 -6.24 -6.84 5.60
CA GLN A 109 -5.84 -7.76 6.67
C GLN A 109 -4.46 -8.35 6.46
N ARG A 110 -4.09 -8.65 5.20
CA ARG A 110 -2.72 -9.09 4.88
C ARG A 110 -1.71 -7.97 5.16
N HIS A 111 -2.04 -6.73 4.80
CA HIS A 111 -1.19 -5.58 5.06
C HIS A 111 -1.07 -5.28 6.56
N LEU A 112 -2.17 -5.32 7.31
CA LEU A 112 -2.18 -5.15 8.77
C LEU A 112 -1.30 -6.20 9.48
N ARG A 113 -1.37 -7.47 9.04
CA ARG A 113 -0.50 -8.53 9.57
C ARG A 113 0.98 -8.24 9.31
N LYS A 114 1.35 -7.84 8.10
CA LYS A 114 2.75 -7.43 7.79
C LYS A 114 3.20 -6.26 8.65
N ALA A 115 2.35 -5.26 8.87
CA ALA A 115 2.67 -4.10 9.70
C ALA A 115 2.84 -4.49 11.17
N TRP A 116 2.02 -5.43 11.67
CA TRP A 116 2.16 -6.01 13.00
C TRP A 116 3.50 -6.74 13.18
N ASP A 117 3.84 -7.61 12.24
CA ASP A 117 5.11 -8.36 12.28
C ASP A 117 6.31 -7.40 12.28
N ALA A 118 6.29 -6.38 11.41
CA ALA A 118 7.34 -5.36 11.37
C ALA A 118 7.45 -4.57 12.69
N LYS A 119 6.33 -4.21 13.31
CA LYS A 119 6.29 -3.55 14.62
C LYS A 119 6.87 -4.44 15.72
N HIS A 120 6.54 -5.73 15.70
CA HIS A 120 7.04 -6.70 16.67
C HIS A 120 8.55 -6.93 16.49
N GLU A 121 9.03 -7.12 15.26
CA GLU A 121 10.46 -7.25 14.95
C GLU A 121 11.26 -6.01 15.38
N ALA A 122 10.73 -4.81 15.14
CA ALA A 122 11.39 -3.57 15.54
C ALA A 122 11.45 -3.41 17.07
N ALA A 123 10.40 -3.84 17.78
CA ALA A 123 10.38 -3.86 19.24
C ALA A 123 11.43 -4.83 19.81
N GLU A 124 11.52 -6.05 19.28
CA GLU A 124 12.52 -7.03 19.68
C GLU A 124 13.95 -6.60 19.34
N ALA A 125 14.17 -5.99 18.18
CA ALA A 125 15.46 -5.42 17.81
C ALA A 125 15.89 -4.31 18.78
N SER A 126 14.96 -3.41 19.15
CA SER A 126 15.22 -2.35 20.13
C SER A 126 15.57 -2.92 21.52
N LYS A 127 14.87 -3.99 21.94
CA LYS A 127 15.18 -4.70 23.19
C LYS A 127 16.58 -5.32 23.17
N ARG A 128 16.95 -6.03 22.10
CA ARG A 128 18.29 -6.62 21.95
C ARG A 128 19.39 -5.57 21.92
N ALA A 129 19.15 -4.43 21.26
CA ALA A 129 20.09 -3.32 21.24
C ALA A 129 20.29 -2.73 22.65
N LEU A 130 19.22 -2.60 23.44
CA LEU A 130 19.29 -2.15 24.83
C LEU A 130 20.09 -3.13 25.70
N GLU A 131 19.81 -4.43 25.62
CA GLU A 131 20.54 -5.46 26.38
C GLU A 131 22.03 -5.47 26.02
N THR A 132 22.36 -5.33 24.73
CA THR A 132 23.74 -5.22 24.26
C THR A 132 24.42 -3.99 24.84
N ALA A 133 23.75 -2.83 24.82
CA ALA A 133 24.25 -1.59 25.41
C ALA A 133 24.42 -1.66 26.94
N MET A 134 23.59 -2.43 27.65
CA MET A 134 23.76 -2.66 29.08
C MET A 134 24.97 -3.54 29.39
N ARG A 135 25.15 -4.65 28.67
CA ARG A 135 26.32 -5.53 28.81
C ARG A 135 27.62 -4.81 28.47
N ALA A 136 27.60 -4.07 27.36
CA ALA A 136 28.65 -3.15 26.91
C ALA A 136 29.14 -2.21 28.02
N ARG A 137 28.21 -1.58 28.74
CA ARG A 137 28.52 -0.64 29.82
C ARG A 137 29.20 -1.32 31.01
N HIS A 138 28.95 -2.61 31.25
CA HIS A 138 29.54 -3.36 32.36
C HIS A 138 30.94 -3.91 32.05
N THR A 139 31.31 -4.05 30.78
CA THR A 139 32.60 -4.64 30.37
C THR A 139 33.68 -3.63 30.02
N VAL A 140 33.33 -2.34 29.88
CA VAL A 140 34.25 -1.30 29.41
C VAL A 140 34.83 -0.50 30.57
N THR A 141 36.15 -0.50 30.69
CA THR A 141 36.89 0.40 31.59
C THR A 141 36.76 1.84 31.07
N MET A 142 36.07 2.68 31.82
CA MET A 142 35.80 4.08 31.47
C MET A 142 37.11 4.88 31.31
N GLY A 143 37.18 5.76 30.30
CA GLY A 143 38.31 6.67 30.08
C GLY A 143 39.31 6.28 28.99
N THR A 144 39.02 5.26 28.17
CA THR A 144 39.86 4.93 26.99
C THR A 144 39.19 5.39 25.68
N PRO A 145 39.97 5.78 24.65
CA PRO A 145 39.39 6.16 23.34
C PRO A 145 38.52 5.06 22.70
N ARG A 146 38.81 3.79 23.02
CA ARG A 146 38.04 2.63 22.59
C ARG A 146 36.68 2.54 23.31
N ALA A 147 36.61 2.96 24.57
CA ALA A 147 35.35 3.09 25.31
C ALA A 147 34.45 4.16 24.69
N ASP A 148 35.00 5.33 24.35
CA ASP A 148 34.23 6.45 23.79
C ASP A 148 33.64 6.13 22.40
N ALA A 149 34.42 5.48 21.54
CA ALA A 149 33.93 5.03 20.22
C ALA A 149 32.80 3.99 20.35
N TYR A 150 32.91 3.11 21.34
CA TYR A 150 31.92 2.07 21.59
C TYR A 150 30.63 2.63 22.23
N ILE A 151 30.73 3.60 23.14
CA ILE A 151 29.57 4.30 23.70
C ILE A 151 28.81 5.07 22.61
N ARG A 152 29.51 5.75 21.70
CA ARG A 152 28.86 6.43 20.55
C ARG A 152 28.14 5.45 19.64
N SER A 153 28.80 4.34 19.28
CA SER A 153 28.19 3.30 18.42
C SER A 153 26.92 2.69 19.03
N THR A 154 26.94 2.38 20.33
CA THR A 154 25.76 1.85 21.04
C THR A 154 24.64 2.88 21.20
N TYR A 155 24.98 4.16 21.38
CA TYR A 155 24.01 5.25 21.37
C TYR A 155 23.36 5.44 19.99
N ASP A 156 24.15 5.49 18.92
CA ASP A 156 23.65 5.64 17.54
C ASP A 156 22.72 4.48 17.16
N GLU A 157 23.08 3.25 17.55
CA GLU A 157 22.24 2.07 17.31
C GLU A 157 20.92 2.12 18.11
N ARG A 158 20.94 2.66 19.33
CA ARG A 158 19.73 2.86 20.14
C ARG A 158 18.81 3.92 19.53
N VAL A 159 19.38 5.01 19.00
CA VAL A 159 18.61 6.04 18.29
C VAL A 159 17.99 5.46 17.03
N ARG A 160 18.76 4.74 16.20
CA ARG A 160 18.26 4.09 14.98
C ARG A 160 17.13 3.09 15.25
N THR A 161 17.32 2.20 16.22
CA THR A 161 16.29 1.20 16.59
C THR A 161 15.05 1.85 17.19
N GLY A 162 15.21 2.93 17.96
CA GLY A 162 14.11 3.76 18.45
C GLY A 162 13.30 4.41 17.32
N THR A 163 13.97 5.05 16.36
CA THR A 163 13.32 5.66 15.19
C THR A 163 12.58 4.61 14.35
N ARG A 164 13.20 3.45 14.11
CA ARG A 164 12.57 2.35 13.38
C ARG A 164 11.31 1.85 14.08
N ARG A 165 11.37 1.68 15.41
CA ARG A 165 10.21 1.26 16.22
C ARG A 165 9.04 2.24 16.10
N GLN A 166 9.32 3.54 16.14
CA GLN A 166 8.28 4.56 15.96
C GLN A 166 7.64 4.46 14.57
N GLN A 167 8.46 4.42 13.52
CA GLN A 167 7.98 4.32 12.13
C GLN A 167 7.10 3.08 11.90
N THR A 168 7.50 1.92 12.44
CA THR A 168 6.69 0.70 12.33
C THR A 168 5.41 0.75 13.17
N SER A 169 5.39 1.53 14.26
CA SER A 169 4.17 1.76 15.04
C SER A 169 3.19 2.63 14.27
N ASP A 170 3.68 3.73 13.69
CA ASP A 170 2.85 4.64 12.90
C ASP A 170 2.25 3.91 11.67
N ALA A 171 3.05 3.08 11.00
CA ALA A 171 2.59 2.26 9.88
C ALA A 171 1.53 1.23 10.30
N TYR A 172 1.66 0.63 11.49
CA TYR A 172 0.64 -0.27 12.03
C TYR A 172 -0.67 0.44 12.33
N ASP A 173 -0.60 1.61 12.97
CA ASP A 173 -1.78 2.40 13.31
C ASP A 173 -2.50 2.88 12.03
N GLU A 174 -1.75 3.22 10.99
CA GLU A 174 -2.29 3.53 9.67
C GLU A 174 -2.96 2.32 8.99
N ALA A 175 -2.29 1.16 8.97
CA ALA A 175 -2.87 -0.08 8.44
C ALA A 175 -4.17 -0.47 9.19
N GLN A 176 -4.21 -0.26 10.51
CA GLN A 176 -5.40 -0.53 11.32
C GLN A 176 -6.58 0.36 10.94
N ARG A 177 -6.33 1.64 10.60
CA ARG A 177 -7.38 2.56 10.11
C ARG A 177 -7.93 2.09 8.78
N HIS A 178 -7.08 1.74 7.82
CA HIS A 178 -7.53 1.27 6.50
C HIS A 178 -8.27 -0.07 6.57
N ALA A 179 -7.83 -1.00 7.42
CA ALA A 179 -8.55 -2.27 7.65
C ALA A 179 -9.94 -2.03 8.26
N SER A 180 -10.03 -1.11 9.22
CA SER A 180 -11.32 -0.73 9.83
C SER A 180 -12.26 -0.11 8.79
N GLN A 181 -11.75 0.77 7.93
CA GLN A 181 -12.51 1.38 6.85
C GLN A 181 -13.01 0.35 5.83
N ALA A 182 -12.14 -0.57 5.39
CA ALA A 182 -12.53 -1.63 4.46
C ALA A 182 -13.62 -2.53 5.04
N HIS A 183 -13.51 -2.87 6.34
CA HIS A 183 -14.56 -3.65 7.01
C HIS A 183 -15.89 -2.91 7.05
N GLN A 184 -15.89 -1.60 7.36
CA GLN A 184 -17.12 -0.80 7.32
C GLN A 184 -17.75 -0.75 5.93
N LEU A 185 -16.95 -0.64 4.87
CA LEU A 185 -17.43 -0.70 3.49
C LEU A 185 -18.05 -2.06 3.16
N GLN A 186 -17.41 -3.16 3.56
CA GLN A 186 -17.95 -4.50 3.39
C GLN A 186 -19.29 -4.65 4.13
N LEU A 187 -19.38 -4.25 5.40
CA LEU A 187 -20.63 -4.30 6.15
C LEU A 187 -21.77 -3.54 5.44
N ARG A 188 -21.48 -2.37 4.86
CA ARG A 188 -22.47 -1.60 4.10
C ARG A 188 -22.92 -2.30 2.82
N VAL A 189 -22.00 -2.88 2.05
CA VAL A 189 -22.34 -3.65 0.85
C VAL A 189 -23.27 -4.81 1.22
N TYR A 190 -22.89 -5.61 2.22
CA TYR A 190 -23.66 -6.77 2.65
C TYR A 190 -25.02 -6.40 3.25
N HIS A 191 -25.10 -5.28 3.97
CA HIS A 191 -26.37 -4.72 4.42
C HIS A 191 -27.33 -4.46 3.25
N HIS A 192 -26.86 -3.83 2.18
CA HIS A 192 -27.69 -3.57 1.00
C HIS A 192 -28.06 -4.82 0.20
N LEU A 193 -27.19 -5.84 0.21
CA LEU A 193 -27.50 -7.14 -0.39
C LEU A 193 -28.49 -7.96 0.45
N GLY A 194 -28.77 -7.57 1.70
CA GLY A 194 -29.63 -8.33 2.61
C GLY A 194 -29.03 -9.68 3.02
N VAL A 195 -27.71 -9.83 2.92
CA VAL A 195 -26.99 -11.08 3.24
C VAL A 195 -25.97 -10.84 4.34
N LYS A 196 -25.68 -11.89 5.12
CA LYS A 196 -24.65 -11.80 6.17
C LYS A 196 -23.26 -11.69 5.53
N PRO A 197 -22.40 -10.77 6.00
CA PRO A 197 -21.01 -10.71 5.56
C PRO A 197 -20.27 -12.02 5.90
N PRO A 198 -19.30 -12.44 5.08
CA PRO A 198 -18.42 -13.53 5.45
C PRO A 198 -17.73 -13.19 6.77
N PRO A 199 -17.39 -14.20 7.58
CA PRO A 199 -16.53 -13.95 8.72
C PRO A 199 -15.26 -13.27 8.20
N LEU A 200 -14.79 -12.27 8.94
CA LEU A 200 -13.48 -11.71 8.69
C LEU A 200 -12.48 -12.88 8.60
N PRO A 201 -11.56 -12.88 7.63
CA PRO A 201 -10.43 -13.80 7.64
C PRO A 201 -9.55 -13.51 8.87
N LEU A 202 -10.00 -13.91 10.05
CA LEU A 202 -9.30 -13.72 11.32
C LEU A 202 -8.37 -14.89 11.57
N ASP A 203 -7.14 -14.51 11.89
CA ASP A 203 -6.07 -15.19 12.62
C ASP A 203 -5.67 -16.61 12.16
#